data_AF-A0A8E2DPS3-F1
#
_entry.id   AF-A0A8E2DPS3-F1
#
_cell.length_a   1.000
_cell.length_b   1.000
_cell.length_c   1.000
_cell.angle_alpha   90.00
_cell.angle_beta   90.00
_cell.angle_gamma   90.00
#
_symmetry.space_group_name_H-M   'P 1'
#
loop_
_entity.id
_entity.type
_entity.pdbx_description
1 polymer ?
#
loop_
_entity_poly.entity_id
_entity_poly.type
_entity_poly.pdbx_seq_one_letter_code
_entity_poly.pdbx_strand_id
1 'polypeptide(L)'
;MYWGWCKYCYREVVKKNFEDTKHVALSVLNACPLDVIQRFINRFWRFMDAYRQGLTGKAAAQAWAVHKQKQHRQVSRSAMMALEAVLN
;
A
#
# COMPACT_ATOMS: atom_id res chain seq x y z
N MET A 1 -2.50 2.16 3.12
CA MET A 1 -2.83 0.70 3.15
C MET A 1 -4.16 0.56 3.85
N TYR A 2 -5.02 -0.41 3.49
CA TYR A 2 -6.33 -0.64 4.14
C TYR A 2 -6.23 -0.58 5.68
N TRP A 3 -5.28 -1.33 6.23
CA TRP A 3 -4.99 -1.35 7.66
C TRP A 3 -4.54 0.00 8.23
N GLY A 4 -3.79 0.79 7.45
CA GLY A 4 -3.36 2.13 7.85
C GLY A 4 -4.53 3.10 7.97
N TRP A 5 -5.48 3.06 7.02
CA TRP A 5 -6.70 3.85 7.08
C TRP A 5 -7.56 3.42 8.27
N CYS A 6 -7.77 2.11 8.44
CA CYS A 6 -8.55 1.59 9.57
C CYS A 6 -7.91 1.96 10.91
N LYS A 7 -6.59 1.84 11.05
CA LYS A 7 -5.88 2.22 12.27
C LYS A 7 -5.98 3.72 12.55
N TYR A 8 -5.95 4.56 11.50
CA TYR A 8 -6.10 6.00 11.63
C TYR A 8 -7.48 6.36 12.18
N CYS A 9 -8.55 5.92 11.50
CA CYS A 9 -9.92 6.19 11.93
C CYS A 9 -10.22 5.58 13.31
N TYR A 10 -9.71 4.37 13.58
CA TYR A 10 -9.82 3.76 14.89
C TYR A 10 -9.19 4.63 15.98
N ARG A 11 -8.06 5.31 15.73
CA ARG A 11 -7.40 6.17 16.73
C ARG A 11 -8.15 7.47 17.00
N GLU A 12 -8.93 7.98 16.05
CA GLU A 12 -9.71 9.21 16.21
C GLU A 12 -10.93 9.02 17.13
N VAL A 13 -11.44 7.79 17.25
CA VAL A 13 -12.58 7.50 18.11
C VAL A 13 -12.15 7.25 19.55
N VAL A 14 -12.73 8.02 20.48
CA VAL A 14 -12.62 7.79 21.93
C VAL A 14 -13.45 6.57 22.30
N LYS A 15 -12.83 5.59 22.98
CA LYS A 15 -13.54 4.38 23.47
C LYS A 15 -13.65 4.42 24.98
N LYS A 16 -14.80 4.00 25.51
CA LYS A 16 -15.09 4.04 26.95
C LYS A 16 -14.75 2.74 27.66
N ASN A 17 -14.95 1.60 27.00
CA ASN A 17 -14.70 0.27 27.55
C ASN A 17 -14.25 -0.72 26.46
N PHE A 18 -13.95 -1.95 26.86
CA PHE A 18 -13.41 -2.95 25.94
C PHE A 18 -14.43 -3.42 24.88
N GLU A 19 -15.71 -3.54 25.23
CA GLU A 19 -16.74 -3.92 24.25
C GLU A 19 -16.95 -2.83 23.20
N ASP A 20 -17.01 -1.57 23.62
CA ASP A 20 -17.04 -0.40 22.74
C ASP A 20 -15.82 -0.40 21.80
N THR A 21 -14.66 -0.78 22.33
CA THR A 21 -13.43 -0.93 21.53
C THR A 21 -13.57 -1.97 20.42
N LYS A 22 -14.20 -3.12 20.68
CA LYS A 22 -14.47 -4.14 19.65
C LYS A 22 -15.46 -3.64 18.60
N HIS A 23 -16.54 -2.97 19.03
CA HIS A 23 -17.53 -2.40 18.13
C HIS A 23 -16.92 -1.36 17.20
N VAL A 24 -16.08 -0.47 17.74
CA VAL A 24 -15.35 0.54 16.96
C VAL A 24 -14.36 -0.12 15.98
N ALA A 25 -13.69 -1.21 16.37
CA ALA A 25 -12.82 -1.92 15.44
C ALA A 25 -13.61 -2.47 14.23
N LEU A 26 -14.75 -3.13 14.48
CA LEU A 26 -15.60 -3.68 13.42
C LEU A 26 -16.21 -2.59 12.55
N SER A 27 -16.70 -1.50 13.15
CA SER A 27 -17.31 -0.41 12.40
C SER A 27 -16.31 0.24 11.46
N VAL A 28 -15.08 0.48 11.91
CA VAL A 28 -14.01 1.08 11.09
C VAL A 28 -13.57 0.13 9.97
N LEU A 29 -13.46 -1.17 10.24
CA LEU A 29 -13.12 -2.14 9.19
C LEU A 29 -14.17 -2.18 8.07
N ASN A 30 -15.45 -2.07 8.42
CA ASN A 30 -16.57 -2.05 7.47
C ASN A 30 -16.78 -0.69 6.81
N ALA A 31 -16.36 0.41 7.43
CA ALA A 31 -16.51 1.76 6.92
C ALA A 31 -15.47 2.14 5.85
N CYS A 32 -14.45 1.30 5.62
CA CYS A 32 -13.38 1.61 4.70
C CYS A 32 -13.92 1.78 3.26
N PRO A 33 -13.73 2.97 2.65
CA PRO A 33 -14.21 3.22 1.31
C PRO A 33 -13.60 2.26 0.27
N LEU A 34 -14.42 1.85 -0.71
CA LEU A 34 -13.99 0.93 -1.76
C LEU A 34 -12.80 1.48 -2.57
N ASP A 35 -12.76 2.79 -2.81
CA ASP A 35 -11.66 3.43 -3.54
C ASP A 35 -10.33 3.32 -2.78
N VAL A 36 -10.34 3.40 -1.45
CA VAL A 36 -9.15 3.19 -0.60
C VAL A 36 -8.64 1.75 -0.75
N ILE A 37 -9.54 0.77 -0.76
CA ILE A 37 -9.22 -0.65 -0.97
C ILE A 37 -8.62 -0.84 -2.37
N GLN A 38 -9.26 -0.30 -3.41
CA GLN A 38 -8.79 -0.41 -4.80
C GLN A 38 -7.41 0.24 -4.99
N ARG A 39 -7.20 1.45 -4.47
CA ARG A 39 -5.89 2.13 -4.52
C ARG A 39 -4.80 1.29 -3.84
N PHE A 40 -5.13 0.63 -2.74
CA PHE A 40 -4.19 -0.26 -2.06
C PHE A 40 -3.87 -1.49 -2.90
N ILE A 41 -4.88 -2.20 -3.41
CA ILE A 41 -4.69 -3.38 -4.27
C ILE A 41 -3.83 -3.02 -5.49
N ASN A 42 -4.13 -1.92 -6.17
CA ASN A 42 -3.34 -1.46 -7.31
C ASN A 42 -1.88 -1.17 -6.93
N ARG A 43 -1.63 -0.52 -5.78
CA ARG A 43 -0.27 -0.29 -5.28
C ARG A 43 0.44 -1.60 -4.96
N PHE A 44 -0.24 -2.56 -4.34
CA PHE A 44 0.31 -3.87 -4.03
C PHE A 44 0.70 -4.64 -5.31
N TRP A 45 -0.14 -4.60 -6.35
CA TRP A 45 0.19 -5.22 -7.64
C TRP A 45 1.48 -4.67 -8.24
N ARG A 46 1.71 -3.35 -8.17
CA ARG A 46 2.98 -2.76 -8.65
C ARG A 46 4.19 -3.24 -7.86
N PHE A 47 4.06 -3.41 -6.54
CA PHE A 47 5.13 -4.01 -5.73
C PHE A 47 5.38 -5.46 -6.12
N MET A 48 4.33 -6.27 -6.24
CA MET A 48 4.44 -7.68 -6.65
C MET A 48 5.04 -7.83 -8.04
N ASP A 49 4.66 -6.97 -8.97
CA ASP A 49 5.21 -6.93 -10.31
C ASP A 49 6.71 -6.57 -10.30
N ALA A 50 7.11 -5.56 -9.53
CA ALA A 50 8.51 -5.23 -9.33
C ALA A 50 9.32 -6.40 -8.73
N TYR A 51 8.76 -7.14 -7.76
CA TYR A 51 9.38 -8.36 -7.24
C TYR A 51 9.52 -9.45 -8.30
N ARG A 52 8.48 -9.70 -9.09
CA ARG A 52 8.51 -10.68 -10.19
C ARG A 52 9.55 -10.33 -11.26
N GLN A 53 9.82 -9.04 -11.44
CA GLN A 53 10.85 -8.55 -12.38
C GLN A 53 12.27 -8.55 -11.79
N GLY A 54 12.48 -9.09 -10.58
CA GLY A 54 13.83 -9.31 -10.04
C GLY A 54 14.38 -8.17 -9.19
N LEU A 55 13.55 -7.19 -8.77
CA LEU A 55 13.96 -6.17 -7.79
C LEU A 55 14.00 -6.75 -6.37
N THR A 56 14.85 -7.75 -6.14
CA THR A 56 15.10 -8.38 -4.85
C THR A 56 16.43 -7.88 -4.31
N GLY A 57 16.43 -6.82 -3.50
CA GLY A 57 17.65 -6.40 -2.80
C GLY A 57 17.66 -5.00 -2.19
N LYS A 58 16.99 -4.01 -2.79
CA LYS A 58 16.89 -2.65 -2.22
C LYS A 58 15.44 -2.19 -2.17
N ALA A 59 14.80 -2.34 -1.02
CA ALA A 59 13.41 -1.92 -0.78
C ALA A 59 13.17 -0.43 -1.14
N ALA A 60 14.18 0.43 -0.99
CA ALA A 60 14.14 1.84 -1.38
C ALA A 60 14.00 2.03 -2.90
N ALA A 61 14.70 1.23 -3.71
CA ALA A 61 14.67 1.27 -5.17
C ALA A 61 13.29 0.84 -5.70
N GLN A 62 12.73 -0.21 -5.13
CA GLN A 62 11.38 -0.69 -5.45
C GLN A 62 10.30 0.29 -5.02
N ALA A 63 10.40 0.88 -3.82
CA ALA A 63 9.47 1.90 -3.34
C ALA A 63 9.51 3.15 -4.24
N TRP A 64 10.70 3.57 -4.69
CA TRP A 64 10.86 4.65 -5.66
C TRP A 64 10.23 4.30 -7.01
N ALA A 65 10.47 3.09 -7.53
CA ALA A 65 9.87 2.60 -8.78
C ALA A 65 8.35 2.72 -8.76
N VAL A 66 7.74 2.19 -7.70
CA VAL A 66 6.29 2.14 -7.51
C VAL A 66 5.71 3.55 -7.32
N HIS A 67 6.47 4.47 -6.70
CA HIS A 67 6.05 5.85 -6.47
C HIS A 67 6.16 6.73 -7.72
N LYS A 68 7.22 6.57 -8.51
CA LYS A 68 7.38 7.26 -9.80
C LYS A 68 6.44 6.73 -10.87
N GLN A 69 5.90 5.53 -10.69
CA GLN A 69 4.98 4.96 -11.64
C GLN A 69 3.55 5.50 -11.56
N LYS A 70 3.05 5.90 -12.73
CA LYS A 70 1.66 6.34 -12.96
C LYS A 70 0.78 5.22 -13.54
N GLN A 71 1.35 4.12 -14.04
CA GLN A 71 0.62 3.01 -14.66
C GLN A 71 -0.18 2.17 -13.67
N HIS A 72 -1.33 1.64 -14.07
CA HIS A 72 -2.32 1.10 -13.13
C HIS A 72 -1.83 -0.12 -12.32
N ARG A 73 -1.11 -1.07 -12.92
CA ARG A 73 -0.78 -2.37 -12.28
C ARG A 73 0.65 -2.88 -12.48
N GLN A 74 1.46 -2.18 -13.26
CA GLN A 74 2.78 -2.67 -13.68
C GLN A 74 3.82 -1.56 -13.55
N VAL A 75 5.05 -1.94 -13.22
CA VAL A 75 6.22 -1.09 -13.34
C VAL A 75 6.70 -1.12 -14.78
N SER A 76 6.80 0.05 -15.42
CA SER A 76 7.31 0.13 -16.80
C SER A 76 8.76 -0.35 -16.87
N ARG A 77 9.10 -0.95 -18.01
CA ARG A 77 10.46 -1.33 -18.36
C ARG A 77 11.47 -0.17 -18.29
N SER A 78 11.07 1.05 -18.65
CA SER A 78 11.95 2.23 -18.55
C SER A 78 12.29 2.59 -17.10
N ALA A 79 11.31 2.59 -16.20
CA ALA A 79 11.53 2.77 -14.77
C ALA A 79 12.41 1.65 -14.17
N MET A 80 12.29 0.42 -14.65
CA MET A 80 13.16 -0.70 -14.25
C MET A 80 14.60 -0.48 -14.68
N MET A 81 14.83 -0.12 -15.96
CA MET A 81 16.17 0.19 -16.47
C MET A 81 16.81 1.35 -15.72
N ALA A 82 16.04 2.40 -15.42
CA ALA A 82 16.54 3.53 -14.64
C ALA A 82 16.97 3.13 -13.21
N LEU A 83 16.37 2.08 -12.64
CA LEU A 83 16.76 1.55 -11.34
C LEU A 83 17.98 0.66 -11.42
N GLU A 84 18.07 -0.22 -12.42
CA GLU A 84 19.27 -1.03 -12.67
C GLU A 84 20.50 -0.14 -12.86
N ALA A 85 20.39 0.95 -13.62
CA ALA A 85 21.48 1.91 -13.86
C ALA A 85 21.94 2.67 -12.60
N VAL A 86 21.10 2.77 -11.56
CA VAL A 86 21.44 3.42 -10.27
C VAL A 86 21.95 2.39 -9.25
N LEU A 87 21.66 1.10 -9.48
CA LEU A 87 22.01 0.01 -8.57
C LEU A 87 23.34 -0.67 -8.92
N ASN A 88 23.74 -0.63 -10.20
CA ASN A 88 25.07 -0.96 -10.70
C ASN A 88 26.03 0.23 -10.54
#